data_AF-A0AAV2WME7-F1
#
_entry.id   AF-A0AAV2WME7-F1
#
_cell.length_a   1.000
_cell.length_b   1.000
_cell.length_c   1.000
_cell.angle_alpha   90.00
_cell.angle_beta   90.00
_cell.angle_gamma   90.00
#
_symmetry.space_group_name_H-M   'P 1'
#
loop_
_entity.id
_entity.type
_entity.pdbx_description
1 polymer ?
#
loop_
_entity_poly.entity_id
_entity_poly.type
_entity_poly.pdbx_seq_one_letter_code
_entity_poly.pdbx_strand_id
1 'polypeptide(L)'
;MTRTDVGTVEDLHASATKACGLDDFGDDSDNYKEALAVLLDAYQRDADLTEFGSKMQRFFVRNALVARLVSEAAFKQYPQHAEVPIERPIFVTGLPRTGTTVIHRLLTADPRHQGLELWLAEFPQPRPPRETWPDNPIFAQLDAQFTKAHEENPDYTGLHYMTADEVEECWQLLRQSLHSVSYETLAHIPTYSRWLAQQDWTKSYQRHRKNLQLIGLNEPEKRWVLKNPSHLFALDALFATYPDALVVQCHRPAETIMASMCSLAQHTTEGWSNSFSGKVIGEDSLETWSRGLELFNAERAKHDPAQFCDVDYFEFIKDPVAAVEGIYRTFGIEFTDAARQAITDSHEESKRGPRAPKHTYSLSDYGLTDEQVKERFKGL
;
A
#
# COMPACT_ATOMS: atom_id res chain seq x y z
N MET A 1 11.59 -32.06 12.16
CA MET A 1 11.79 -30.66 12.55
C MET A 1 10.81 -29.83 11.75
N THR A 2 9.96 -29.05 12.41
CA THR A 2 9.04 -28.11 11.78
C THR A 2 9.87 -26.98 11.14
N ARG A 3 9.65 -26.68 9.86
CA ARG A 3 10.42 -25.68 9.12
C ARG A 3 9.84 -24.29 9.39
N THR A 4 10.58 -23.47 10.12
CA THR A 4 10.25 -22.06 10.41
C THR A 4 11.00 -21.07 9.52
N ASP A 5 11.79 -21.60 8.57
CA ASP A 5 12.54 -20.81 7.61
C ASP A 5 11.69 -20.42 6.38
N VAL A 6 11.84 -19.18 5.92
CA VAL A 6 11.13 -18.62 4.75
C VAL A 6 11.71 -19.14 3.43
N GLY A 7 13.03 -19.36 3.38
CA GLY A 7 13.80 -19.79 2.22
C GLY A 7 15.01 -18.90 1.96
N THR A 8 15.88 -19.33 1.06
CA THR A 8 16.99 -18.49 0.56
C THR A 8 16.55 -17.60 -0.61
N VAL A 9 17.43 -16.65 -0.97
CA VAL A 9 17.28 -15.82 -2.17
C VAL A 9 17.10 -16.70 -3.41
N GLU A 10 17.97 -17.70 -3.60
CA GLU A 10 17.95 -18.60 -4.76
C GLU A 10 16.66 -19.44 -4.79
N ASP A 11 16.25 -19.97 -3.64
CA ASP A 11 15.05 -20.80 -3.51
C ASP A 11 13.78 -20.04 -3.88
N LEU A 12 13.71 -18.75 -3.52
CA LEU A 12 12.55 -17.91 -3.81
C LEU A 12 12.50 -17.50 -5.27
N HIS A 13 13.64 -17.18 -5.90
CA HIS A 13 13.72 -16.96 -7.35
C HIS A 13 13.30 -18.23 -8.11
N ALA A 14 13.86 -19.39 -7.77
CA ALA A 14 13.50 -20.66 -8.40
C ALA A 14 12.00 -20.99 -8.21
N SER A 15 11.46 -20.72 -7.02
CA SER A 15 10.03 -20.93 -6.74
C SER A 15 9.13 -19.97 -7.51
N ALA A 16 9.54 -18.72 -7.71
CA ALA A 16 8.80 -17.75 -8.52
C ALA A 16 8.81 -18.15 -10.01
N THR A 17 9.97 -18.51 -10.55
CA THR A 17 10.10 -19.01 -11.93
C THR A 17 9.26 -20.25 -12.16
N LYS A 18 9.25 -21.20 -11.22
CA LYS A 18 8.39 -22.39 -11.31
C LYS A 18 6.90 -22.03 -11.30
N ALA A 19 6.49 -20.97 -10.60
CA ALA A 19 5.09 -20.60 -10.44
C ALA A 19 4.48 -19.95 -11.70
N CYS A 20 5.26 -19.15 -12.45
CA CYS A 20 4.75 -18.44 -13.63
C CYS A 20 5.43 -18.79 -14.96
N GLY A 21 6.50 -19.60 -14.94
CA GLY A 21 7.25 -19.99 -16.15
C GLY A 21 8.17 -18.90 -16.72
N LEU A 22 8.37 -17.80 -16.01
CA LEU A 22 9.23 -16.68 -16.39
C LEU A 22 10.52 -16.68 -15.54
N ASP A 23 11.65 -16.30 -16.12
CA ASP A 23 12.96 -16.33 -15.45
C ASP A 23 13.76 -15.02 -15.57
N ASP A 24 13.25 -14.02 -16.30
CA ASP A 24 13.86 -12.71 -16.37
C ASP A 24 13.30 -11.75 -15.31
N PHE A 25 14.04 -11.62 -14.20
CA PHE A 25 13.74 -10.70 -13.10
C PHE A 25 14.18 -9.26 -13.39
N GLY A 26 14.69 -8.96 -14.58
CA GLY A 26 15.28 -7.66 -14.90
C GLY A 26 16.64 -7.47 -14.22
N ASP A 27 17.20 -6.27 -14.36
CA ASP A 27 18.41 -5.90 -13.63
C ASP A 27 18.14 -5.67 -12.14
N ASP A 28 19.20 -5.47 -11.38
CA ASP A 28 19.16 -5.20 -9.93
C ASP A 28 19.32 -3.69 -9.63
N SER A 29 18.94 -2.81 -10.57
CA SER A 29 19.13 -1.37 -10.41
C SER A 29 18.27 -0.74 -9.31
N ASP A 30 17.22 -1.43 -8.86
CA ASP A 30 16.39 -1.07 -7.71
C ASP A 30 16.76 -1.80 -6.42
N ASN A 31 17.95 -2.43 -6.40
CA ASN A 31 18.54 -3.08 -5.23
C ASN A 31 17.66 -4.15 -4.57
N TYR A 32 16.81 -4.81 -5.37
CA TYR A 32 15.82 -5.75 -4.84
C TYR A 32 16.46 -7.02 -4.26
N LYS A 33 17.65 -7.42 -4.75
CA LYS A 33 18.36 -8.60 -4.24
C LYS A 33 18.92 -8.38 -2.85
N GLU A 34 19.51 -7.22 -2.59
CA GLU A 34 19.97 -6.86 -1.24
C GLU A 34 18.77 -6.75 -0.29
N ALA A 35 17.71 -6.04 -0.71
CA ALA A 35 16.48 -5.90 0.06
C ALA A 35 15.88 -7.26 0.45
N LEU A 36 15.84 -8.21 -0.50
CA LEU A 36 15.40 -9.57 -0.26
C LEU A 36 16.31 -10.30 0.74
N ALA A 37 17.63 -10.21 0.58
CA ALA A 37 18.57 -10.88 1.48
C ALA A 37 18.44 -10.36 2.92
N VAL A 38 18.35 -9.03 3.10
CA VAL A 38 18.17 -8.41 4.42
C VAL A 38 16.81 -8.76 5.03
N LEU A 39 15.74 -8.79 4.23
CA LEU A 39 14.42 -9.17 4.71
C LEU A 39 14.39 -10.63 5.20
N LEU A 40 15.04 -11.56 4.47
CA LEU A 40 15.12 -12.96 4.87
C LEU A 40 15.98 -13.15 6.12
N ASP A 41 17.10 -12.44 6.23
CA ASP A 41 17.92 -12.43 7.46
C ASP A 41 17.09 -11.93 8.66
N ALA A 42 16.33 -10.83 8.48
CA ALA A 42 15.47 -10.29 9.53
C ALA A 42 14.37 -11.27 9.95
N TYR A 43 13.74 -11.98 9.01
CA TYR A 43 12.76 -13.02 9.35
C TYR A 43 13.38 -14.18 10.14
N GLN A 44 14.58 -14.60 9.76
CA GLN A 44 15.28 -15.70 10.42
C GLN A 44 15.77 -15.30 11.82
N ARG A 45 16.23 -14.05 11.96
CA ARG A 45 16.92 -13.55 13.15
C ARG A 45 15.97 -12.95 14.19
N ASP A 46 15.00 -12.15 13.76
CA ASP A 46 14.24 -11.28 14.65
C ASP A 46 12.77 -11.72 14.80
N ALA A 47 12.15 -12.27 13.75
CA ALA A 47 10.69 -12.37 13.67
C ALA A 47 10.04 -13.54 14.44
N ASP A 48 10.83 -14.52 14.91
CA ASP A 48 10.36 -15.70 15.67
C ASP A 48 9.12 -16.36 15.03
N LEU A 49 9.23 -16.66 13.73
CA LEU A 49 8.10 -17.16 12.94
C LEU A 49 7.71 -18.58 13.36
N THR A 50 6.40 -18.83 13.39
CA THR A 50 5.85 -20.18 13.48
C THR A 50 6.00 -20.91 12.13
N GLU A 51 5.67 -22.21 12.11
CA GLU A 51 5.58 -22.94 10.83
C GLU A 51 4.51 -22.32 9.90
N PHE A 52 3.42 -21.81 10.46
CA PHE A 52 2.39 -21.15 9.68
C PHE A 52 2.88 -19.79 9.16
N GLY A 53 3.47 -18.96 10.02
CA GLY A 53 3.98 -17.65 9.61
C GLY A 53 5.08 -17.73 8.58
N SER A 54 6.03 -18.66 8.71
CA SER A 54 7.08 -18.87 7.70
C SER A 54 6.52 -19.28 6.33
N LYS A 55 5.45 -20.08 6.29
CA LYS A 55 4.72 -20.39 5.03
C LYS A 55 4.04 -19.14 4.46
N MET A 56 3.43 -18.31 5.29
CA MET A 56 2.79 -17.05 4.86
C MET A 56 3.82 -16.06 4.31
N GLN A 57 4.92 -15.81 5.03
CA GLN A 57 5.97 -14.91 4.55
C GLN A 57 6.61 -15.44 3.26
N ARG A 58 6.85 -16.75 3.15
CA ARG A 58 7.33 -17.37 1.91
C ARG A 58 6.36 -17.13 0.75
N PHE A 59 5.06 -17.25 0.99
CA PHE A 59 4.03 -16.99 -0.01
C PHE A 59 4.07 -15.55 -0.50
N PHE A 60 4.10 -14.57 0.41
CA PHE A 60 4.13 -13.14 0.06
C PHE A 60 5.40 -12.75 -0.68
N VAL A 61 6.57 -13.15 -0.19
CA VAL A 61 7.85 -12.81 -0.82
C VAL A 61 7.98 -13.48 -2.19
N ARG A 62 7.57 -14.75 -2.33
CA ARG A 62 7.52 -15.41 -3.64
C ARG A 62 6.59 -14.66 -4.60
N ASN A 63 5.41 -14.25 -4.16
CA ASN A 63 4.46 -13.55 -5.03
C ASN A 63 4.93 -12.16 -5.42
N ALA A 64 5.68 -11.46 -4.56
CA ALA A 64 6.35 -10.22 -4.93
C ALA A 64 7.35 -10.43 -6.08
N LEU A 65 8.11 -11.53 -6.06
CA LEU A 65 9.01 -11.92 -7.14
C LEU A 65 8.27 -12.37 -8.41
N VAL A 66 7.12 -13.05 -8.28
CA VAL A 66 6.25 -13.36 -9.42
C VAL A 66 5.72 -12.08 -10.05
N ALA A 67 5.24 -11.11 -9.27
CA ALA A 67 4.79 -9.82 -9.78
C ALA A 67 5.93 -9.06 -10.48
N ARG A 68 7.16 -9.14 -9.96
CA ARG A 68 8.36 -8.60 -10.63
C ARG A 68 8.54 -9.23 -12.02
N LEU A 69 8.53 -10.56 -12.12
CA LEU A 69 8.64 -11.29 -13.39
C LEU A 69 7.54 -10.91 -14.39
N VAL A 70 6.29 -10.82 -13.92
CA VAL A 70 5.15 -10.46 -14.76
C VAL A 70 5.33 -9.04 -15.32
N SER A 71 5.73 -8.07 -14.49
CA SER A 71 6.04 -6.71 -14.95
C SER A 71 7.17 -6.69 -15.98
N GLU A 72 8.27 -7.43 -15.78
CA GLU A 72 9.38 -7.47 -16.75
C GLU A 72 8.96 -8.06 -18.09
N ALA A 73 8.17 -9.13 -18.08
CA ALA A 73 7.60 -9.69 -19.29
C ALA A 73 6.67 -8.68 -19.99
N ALA A 74 5.83 -7.99 -19.23
CA ALA A 74 4.89 -7.01 -19.76
C ALA A 74 5.59 -5.75 -20.31
N PHE A 75 6.67 -5.27 -19.68
CA PHE A 75 7.48 -4.16 -20.21
C PHE A 75 8.06 -4.49 -21.59
N LYS A 76 8.51 -5.74 -21.79
CA LYS A 76 9.00 -6.20 -23.10
C LYS A 76 7.89 -6.38 -24.13
N GLN A 77 6.70 -6.80 -23.69
CA GLN A 77 5.55 -6.99 -24.56
C GLN A 77 4.97 -5.66 -25.03
N TYR A 78 5.01 -4.63 -24.17
CA TYR A 78 4.42 -3.31 -24.42
C TYR A 78 5.46 -2.18 -24.30
N PRO A 79 6.57 -2.19 -25.07
CA PRO A 79 7.68 -1.25 -24.89
C PRO A 79 7.27 0.23 -25.01
N GLN A 80 6.19 0.52 -25.74
CA GLN A 80 5.58 1.85 -25.85
C GLN A 80 5.12 2.44 -24.51
N HIS A 81 4.97 1.62 -23.46
CA HIS A 81 4.67 2.10 -22.11
C HIS A 81 5.66 3.18 -21.64
N ALA A 82 6.93 3.07 -22.05
CA ALA A 82 7.97 4.02 -21.64
C ALA A 82 7.65 5.48 -22.03
N GLU A 83 6.83 5.69 -23.07
CA GLU A 83 6.45 7.01 -23.58
C GLU A 83 5.22 7.61 -22.87
N VAL A 84 4.48 6.82 -22.08
CA VAL A 84 3.26 7.28 -21.40
C VAL A 84 3.62 8.33 -20.35
N PRO A 85 3.14 9.59 -20.46
CA PRO A 85 3.38 10.59 -19.43
C PRO A 85 2.51 10.29 -18.20
N ILE A 86 3.05 10.58 -17.01
CA ILE A 86 2.28 10.56 -15.76
C ILE A 86 2.27 12.00 -15.25
N GLU A 87 1.22 12.75 -15.59
CA GLU A 87 1.14 14.20 -15.33
C GLU A 87 0.35 14.51 -14.07
N ARG A 88 0.99 15.23 -13.15
CA ARG A 88 0.44 15.70 -11.87
C ARG A 88 -0.39 14.61 -11.13
N PRO A 89 0.18 13.41 -10.88
CA PRO A 89 -0.52 12.34 -10.17
C PRO A 89 -0.86 12.76 -8.73
N ILE A 90 -2.01 12.32 -8.22
CA ILE A 90 -2.42 12.52 -6.83
C ILE A 90 -1.93 11.35 -5.98
N PHE A 91 -1.19 11.64 -4.92
CA PHE A 91 -0.70 10.69 -3.93
C PHE A 91 -1.37 10.95 -2.57
N VAL A 92 -2.19 10.02 -2.12
CA VAL A 92 -2.81 10.03 -0.79
C VAL A 92 -1.91 9.27 0.19
N THR A 93 -1.67 9.86 1.35
CA THR A 93 -0.91 9.22 2.42
C THR A 93 -1.32 9.72 3.80
N GLY A 94 -0.74 9.12 4.83
CA GLY A 94 -1.11 9.30 6.23
C GLY A 94 -1.06 7.98 6.96
N LEU A 95 -1.25 8.03 8.27
CA LEU A 95 -1.32 6.83 9.09
C LEU A 95 -2.52 5.96 8.65
N PRO A 96 -2.47 4.64 8.82
CA PRO A 96 -3.67 3.82 8.76
C PRO A 96 -4.75 4.38 9.71
N ARG A 97 -6.03 4.23 9.37
CA ARG A 97 -7.20 4.72 10.15
C ARG A 97 -7.39 6.25 10.19
N THR A 98 -6.73 7.01 9.30
CA THR A 98 -6.95 8.46 9.10
C THR A 98 -7.92 8.82 7.96
N GLY A 99 -8.56 7.83 7.33
CA GLY A 99 -9.53 8.06 6.25
C GLY A 99 -8.95 8.00 4.83
N THR A 100 -7.65 7.69 4.68
CA THR A 100 -6.96 7.57 3.38
C THR A 100 -7.68 6.66 2.38
N THR A 101 -8.22 5.51 2.81
CA THR A 101 -8.98 4.60 1.93
C THR A 101 -10.24 5.24 1.35
N VAL A 102 -10.97 6.01 2.15
CA VAL A 102 -12.20 6.66 1.65
C VAL A 102 -11.83 7.79 0.69
N ILE A 103 -10.84 8.62 1.05
CA ILE A 103 -10.32 9.66 0.15
C ILE A 103 -9.83 9.07 -1.16
N HIS A 104 -9.07 7.97 -1.12
CA HIS A 104 -8.58 7.28 -2.31
C HIS A 104 -9.73 6.85 -3.22
N ARG A 105 -10.75 6.15 -2.67
CA ARG A 105 -11.92 5.69 -3.42
C ARG A 105 -12.71 6.84 -4.04
N LEU A 106 -12.95 7.91 -3.29
CA LEU A 106 -13.69 9.07 -3.81
C LEU A 106 -12.89 9.78 -4.91
N LEU A 107 -11.59 10.01 -4.73
CA LEU A 107 -10.75 10.63 -5.75
C LEU A 107 -10.67 9.79 -7.03
N THR A 108 -10.68 8.44 -6.92
CA THR A 108 -10.70 7.53 -8.08
C THR A 108 -12.08 7.43 -8.75
N ALA A 109 -13.15 7.92 -8.12
CA ALA A 109 -14.48 7.89 -8.71
C ALA A 109 -14.66 8.92 -9.84
N ASP A 110 -13.83 9.96 -9.92
CA ASP A 110 -13.85 10.90 -11.04
C ASP A 110 -13.52 10.15 -12.35
N PRO A 111 -14.38 10.21 -13.38
CA PRO A 111 -14.15 9.48 -14.64
C PRO A 111 -12.89 9.92 -15.40
N ARG A 112 -12.29 11.06 -15.04
CA ARG A 112 -11.03 11.57 -15.60
C ARG A 112 -9.80 11.08 -14.82
N HIS A 113 -10.01 10.33 -13.74
CA HIS A 113 -8.96 9.75 -12.91
C HIS A 113 -8.89 8.24 -13.12
N GLN A 114 -7.73 7.67 -12.79
CA GLN A 114 -7.49 6.22 -12.77
C GLN A 114 -6.82 5.81 -11.45
N GLY A 115 -7.20 4.66 -10.92
CA GLY A 115 -6.60 4.05 -9.72
C GLY A 115 -5.71 2.86 -10.05
N LEU A 116 -5.10 2.25 -9.04
CA LEU A 116 -4.37 0.99 -9.18
C LEU A 116 -5.31 -0.14 -8.72
N GLU A 117 -6.01 -0.80 -9.63
CA GLU A 117 -6.90 -1.90 -9.24
C GLU A 117 -6.12 -3.16 -8.82
N LEU A 118 -6.58 -3.85 -7.78
CA LEU A 118 -5.88 -4.96 -7.15
C LEU A 118 -5.43 -6.02 -8.16
N TRP A 119 -6.31 -6.41 -9.08
CA TRP A 119 -5.99 -7.44 -10.07
C TRP A 119 -4.86 -7.04 -11.03
N LEU A 120 -4.74 -5.75 -11.35
CA LEU A 120 -3.65 -5.19 -12.17
C LEU A 120 -2.37 -4.99 -11.35
N ALA A 121 -2.49 -4.81 -10.04
CA ALA A 121 -1.35 -4.77 -9.14
C ALA A 121 -0.74 -6.18 -8.94
N GLU A 122 -1.58 -7.21 -8.84
CA GLU A 122 -1.18 -8.62 -8.75
C GLU A 122 -0.67 -9.17 -10.10
N PHE A 123 -1.28 -8.76 -11.21
CA PHE A 123 -0.87 -9.13 -12.57
C PHE A 123 -0.74 -7.89 -13.48
N PRO A 124 0.41 -7.20 -13.45
CA PRO A 124 0.63 -5.98 -14.23
C PRO A 124 0.52 -6.17 -15.73
N GLN A 125 -0.42 -5.46 -16.34
CA GLN A 125 -0.70 -5.42 -17.77
C GLN A 125 -1.43 -4.12 -18.12
N PRO A 126 -1.47 -3.68 -19.39
CA PRO A 126 -2.33 -2.58 -19.82
C PRO A 126 -3.78 -2.83 -19.42
N ARG A 127 -4.40 -1.87 -18.72
CA ARG A 127 -5.79 -1.97 -18.27
C ARG A 127 -6.72 -2.18 -19.48
N PRO A 128 -7.43 -3.31 -19.57
CA PRO A 128 -8.46 -3.47 -20.59
C PRO A 128 -9.70 -2.63 -20.26
N PRO A 129 -10.58 -2.35 -21.22
CA PRO A 129 -11.85 -1.66 -20.96
C PRO A 129 -12.66 -2.34 -19.85
N ARG A 130 -13.20 -1.55 -18.92
CA ARG A 130 -13.83 -2.02 -17.67
C ARG A 130 -14.92 -3.05 -17.91
N GLU A 131 -15.70 -2.88 -18.98
CA GLU A 131 -16.79 -3.76 -19.39
C GLU A 131 -16.34 -5.16 -19.83
N THR A 132 -15.06 -5.33 -20.17
CA THR A 132 -14.48 -6.61 -20.59
C THR A 132 -13.86 -7.42 -19.44
N TRP A 133 -13.78 -6.85 -18.23
CA TRP A 133 -13.10 -7.50 -17.11
C TRP A 133 -13.73 -8.85 -16.73
N PRO A 134 -15.07 -9.01 -16.65
CA PRO A 134 -15.66 -10.32 -16.31
C PRO A 134 -15.27 -11.45 -17.27
N ASP A 135 -14.97 -11.11 -18.53
CA ASP A 135 -14.54 -12.06 -19.56
C ASP A 135 -13.00 -12.21 -19.64
N ASN A 136 -12.25 -11.38 -18.92
CA ASN A 136 -10.80 -11.48 -18.86
C ASN A 136 -10.42 -12.66 -17.95
N PRO A 137 -9.64 -13.65 -18.45
CA PRO A 137 -9.34 -14.87 -17.71
C PRO A 137 -8.53 -14.61 -16.43
N ILE A 138 -7.68 -13.60 -16.41
CA ILE A 138 -6.86 -13.24 -15.24
C ILE A 138 -7.75 -12.59 -14.18
N PHE A 139 -8.60 -11.64 -14.58
CA PHE A 139 -9.56 -11.00 -13.68
C PHE A 139 -10.50 -12.05 -13.07
N ALA A 140 -11.15 -12.89 -13.91
CA ALA A 140 -12.08 -13.91 -13.45
C ALA A 140 -11.43 -14.92 -12.49
N GLN A 141 -10.16 -15.29 -12.74
CA GLN A 141 -9.42 -16.16 -11.83
C GLN A 141 -9.15 -15.50 -10.48
N LEU A 142 -8.68 -14.25 -10.46
CA LEU A 142 -8.38 -13.53 -9.22
C LEU A 142 -9.66 -13.23 -8.43
N ASP A 143 -10.72 -12.81 -9.11
CA ASP A 143 -12.03 -12.53 -8.52
C ASP A 143 -12.62 -13.79 -7.84
N ALA A 144 -12.53 -14.94 -8.50
CA ALA A 144 -12.93 -16.23 -7.90
C ALA A 144 -12.07 -16.60 -6.68
N GLN A 145 -10.77 -16.31 -6.70
CA GLN A 145 -9.88 -16.57 -5.57
C GLN A 145 -10.21 -15.68 -4.36
N PHE A 146 -10.43 -14.38 -4.58
CA PHE A 146 -10.81 -13.46 -3.50
C PHE A 146 -12.20 -13.76 -2.94
N THR A 147 -13.16 -14.08 -3.81
CA THR A 147 -14.51 -14.51 -3.39
C THR A 147 -14.45 -15.75 -2.53
N LYS A 148 -13.69 -16.78 -2.95
CA LYS A 148 -13.53 -18.00 -2.17
C LYS A 148 -12.84 -17.75 -0.83
N ALA A 149 -11.77 -16.95 -0.81
CA ALA A 149 -11.08 -16.61 0.43
C ALA A 149 -11.99 -15.87 1.43
N HIS A 150 -12.89 -15.02 0.92
CA HIS A 150 -13.91 -14.36 1.73
C HIS A 150 -14.91 -15.35 2.33
N GLU A 151 -15.40 -16.30 1.53
CA GLU A 151 -16.32 -17.33 2.01
C GLU A 151 -15.70 -18.25 3.08
N GLU A 152 -14.41 -18.56 2.95
CA GLU A 152 -13.68 -19.43 3.88
C GLU A 152 -13.31 -18.75 5.21
N ASN A 153 -13.16 -17.42 5.23
CA ASN A 153 -12.81 -16.68 6.45
C ASN A 153 -13.52 -15.32 6.57
N PRO A 154 -14.84 -15.31 6.85
CA PRO A 154 -15.66 -14.10 6.87
C PRO A 154 -15.18 -13.06 7.90
N ASP A 155 -14.66 -13.52 9.04
CA ASP A 155 -14.21 -12.66 10.15
C ASP A 155 -12.88 -11.95 9.82
N TYR A 156 -11.95 -12.63 9.12
CA TYR A 156 -10.69 -12.03 8.65
C TYR A 156 -10.93 -10.98 7.55
N THR A 157 -11.94 -11.20 6.70
CA THR A 157 -12.35 -10.20 5.70
C THR A 157 -13.01 -8.95 6.28
N GLY A 158 -13.51 -8.97 7.52
CA GLY A 158 -13.95 -7.73 8.19
C GLY A 158 -12.82 -6.69 8.35
N LEU A 159 -11.55 -7.14 8.31
CA LEU A 159 -10.36 -6.30 8.49
C LEU A 159 -9.71 -5.89 7.15
N HIS A 160 -9.77 -6.75 6.12
CA HIS A 160 -9.20 -6.53 4.78
C HIS A 160 -10.00 -7.23 3.65
N TYR A 161 -11.30 -6.97 3.54
CA TYR A 161 -12.07 -7.36 2.35
C TYR A 161 -11.58 -6.53 1.17
N MET A 162 -11.07 -7.20 0.14
CA MET A 162 -10.66 -6.58 -1.11
C MET A 162 -11.23 -7.42 -2.25
N THR A 163 -11.95 -6.77 -3.17
CA THR A 163 -12.38 -7.39 -4.42
C THR A 163 -11.33 -7.14 -5.50
N ALA A 164 -11.29 -7.99 -6.52
CA ALA A 164 -10.30 -7.88 -7.59
C ALA A 164 -10.33 -6.52 -8.31
N ASP A 165 -11.49 -5.88 -8.35
CA ASP A 165 -11.74 -4.60 -9.03
C ASP A 165 -11.60 -3.35 -8.13
N GLU A 166 -11.34 -3.50 -6.84
CA GLU A 166 -11.11 -2.36 -5.95
C GLU A 166 -9.72 -1.76 -6.15
N VAL A 167 -9.62 -0.44 -5.96
CA VAL A 167 -8.35 0.28 -5.96
C VAL A 167 -7.54 -0.07 -4.73
N GLU A 168 -6.24 -0.30 -4.94
CA GLU A 168 -5.32 -0.83 -3.95
C GLU A 168 -4.11 0.08 -3.73
N GLU A 169 -3.38 -0.20 -2.66
CA GLU A 169 -2.20 0.55 -2.26
C GLU A 169 -0.94 0.28 -3.09
N CYS A 170 -0.07 1.29 -3.19
CA CYS A 170 1.17 1.21 -3.98
C CYS A 170 2.17 0.16 -3.46
N TRP A 171 2.04 -0.33 -2.21
CA TRP A 171 2.90 -1.42 -1.73
C TRP A 171 2.81 -2.67 -2.60
N GLN A 172 1.69 -2.89 -3.31
CA GLN A 172 1.55 -4.00 -4.26
C GLN A 172 2.51 -3.92 -5.45
N LEU A 173 2.93 -2.72 -5.84
CA LEU A 173 3.96 -2.50 -6.85
C LEU A 173 5.35 -2.38 -6.20
N LEU A 174 5.47 -1.67 -5.07
CA LEU A 174 6.76 -1.45 -4.39
C LEU A 174 7.36 -2.76 -3.82
N ARG A 175 6.53 -3.75 -3.47
CA ARG A 175 6.99 -5.09 -3.07
C ARG A 175 7.82 -5.78 -4.15
N GLN A 176 7.67 -5.43 -5.44
CA GLN A 176 8.51 -5.98 -6.51
C GLN A 176 10.00 -5.58 -6.37
N SER A 177 10.28 -4.51 -5.63
CA SER A 177 11.62 -4.07 -5.26
C SER A 177 11.99 -4.49 -3.83
N LEU A 178 11.09 -5.17 -3.10
CA LEU A 178 11.22 -5.53 -1.69
C LEU A 178 11.51 -4.33 -0.78
N HIS A 179 11.17 -3.11 -1.20
CA HIS A 179 11.24 -1.88 -0.40
C HIS A 179 9.81 -1.49 -0.02
N SER A 180 9.37 -1.89 1.18
CA SER A 180 8.03 -1.59 1.65
C SER A 180 7.97 -1.59 3.17
N VAL A 181 7.34 -0.56 3.74
CA VAL A 181 7.04 -0.52 5.18
C VAL A 181 5.94 -1.51 5.57
N SER A 182 5.25 -2.14 4.60
CA SER A 182 4.27 -3.18 4.90
C SER A 182 4.89 -4.37 5.66
N TYR A 183 6.17 -4.70 5.41
CA TYR A 183 6.83 -5.81 6.07
C TYR A 183 7.00 -5.58 7.59
N GLU A 184 7.40 -4.37 8.00
CA GLU A 184 7.58 -4.01 9.42
C GLU A 184 6.24 -3.83 10.16
N THR A 185 5.13 -3.69 9.43
CA THR A 185 3.78 -3.68 10.04
C THR A 185 3.18 -5.09 10.23
N LEU A 186 3.82 -6.13 9.68
CA LEU A 186 3.32 -7.50 9.67
C LEU A 186 4.25 -8.52 10.35
N ALA A 187 5.39 -8.07 10.86
CA ALA A 187 6.33 -8.89 11.61
C ALA A 187 7.29 -8.02 12.43
N HIS A 188 7.85 -8.59 13.51
CA HIS A 188 8.95 -7.96 14.24
C HIS A 188 10.26 -8.14 13.46
N ILE A 189 10.61 -7.17 12.60
CA ILE A 189 11.80 -7.22 11.75
C ILE A 189 12.65 -5.93 11.86
N PRO A 190 13.11 -5.56 13.07
CA PRO A 190 13.85 -4.33 13.29
C PRO A 190 15.17 -4.26 12.51
N THR A 191 15.78 -5.39 12.14
CA THR A 191 16.95 -5.40 11.25
C THR A 191 16.62 -4.87 9.85
N TYR A 192 15.54 -5.36 9.23
CA TYR A 192 15.07 -4.85 7.94
C TYR A 192 14.59 -3.41 8.04
N SER A 193 13.83 -3.06 9.08
CA SER A 193 13.29 -1.70 9.25
C SER A 193 14.41 -0.64 9.34
N ARG A 194 15.46 -0.90 10.14
CA ARG A 194 16.62 0.00 10.23
C ARG A 194 17.41 0.10 8.94
N TRP A 195 17.54 -1.01 8.20
CA TRP A 195 18.18 -1.00 6.89
C TRP A 195 17.36 -0.17 5.91
N LEU A 196 16.03 -0.39 5.84
CA LEU A 196 15.12 0.29 4.93
C LEU A 196 15.11 1.81 5.14
N ALA A 197 15.20 2.25 6.40
CA ALA A 197 15.28 3.67 6.77
C ALA A 197 16.56 4.38 6.27
N GLN A 198 17.56 3.65 5.80
CA GLN A 198 18.81 4.19 5.25
C GLN A 198 18.87 4.11 3.72
N GLN A 199 17.86 3.54 3.06
CA GLN A 199 17.88 3.31 1.61
C GLN A 199 17.38 4.53 0.84
N ASP A 200 17.91 4.68 -0.39
CA ASP A 200 17.33 5.56 -1.40
C ASP A 200 16.21 4.82 -2.14
N TRP A 201 14.97 5.32 -2.02
CA TRP A 201 13.79 4.72 -2.64
C TRP A 201 13.60 5.14 -4.10
N THR A 202 14.43 6.03 -4.65
CA THR A 202 14.26 6.61 -5.99
C THR A 202 14.10 5.55 -7.06
N LYS A 203 14.89 4.48 -7.00
CA LYS A 203 14.82 3.39 -7.98
C LYS A 203 13.55 2.54 -7.85
N SER A 204 13.07 2.31 -6.63
CA SER A 204 11.78 1.67 -6.40
C SER A 204 10.62 2.53 -6.91
N TYR A 205 10.67 3.85 -6.73
CA TYR A 205 9.67 4.77 -7.31
C TYR A 205 9.76 4.85 -8.84
N GLN A 206 10.96 4.81 -9.43
CA GLN A 206 11.14 4.71 -10.89
C GLN A 206 10.53 3.42 -11.44
N ARG A 207 10.70 2.28 -10.75
CA ARG A 207 10.01 1.03 -11.10
C ARG A 207 8.50 1.16 -10.96
N HIS A 208 8.02 1.75 -9.87
CA HIS A 208 6.61 2.04 -9.66
C HIS A 208 6.05 2.88 -10.83
N ARG A 209 6.76 3.91 -11.30
CA ARG A 209 6.40 4.71 -12.48
C ARG A 209 6.30 3.87 -13.74
N LYS A 210 7.26 2.99 -14.01
CA LYS A 210 7.19 2.06 -15.17
C LYS A 210 5.94 1.19 -15.11
N ASN A 211 5.58 0.67 -13.93
CA ASN A 211 4.36 -0.11 -13.74
C ASN A 211 3.09 0.73 -13.99
N LEU A 212 3.01 1.97 -13.49
CA LEU A 212 1.87 2.85 -13.78
C LEU A 212 1.76 3.18 -15.28
N GLN A 213 2.88 3.42 -15.94
CA GLN A 213 2.92 3.64 -17.38
C GLN A 213 2.40 2.42 -18.17
N LEU A 214 2.77 1.21 -17.74
CA LEU A 214 2.29 -0.03 -18.33
C LEU A 214 0.79 -0.20 -18.11
N ILE A 215 0.33 -0.07 -16.87
CA ILE A 215 -1.07 -0.30 -16.48
C ILE A 215 -1.98 0.75 -17.13
N GLY A 216 -1.57 2.02 -17.10
CA GLY A 216 -2.30 3.15 -17.66
C GLY A 216 -2.12 3.34 -19.17
N LEU A 217 -1.47 2.41 -19.86
CA LEU A 217 -1.12 2.55 -21.28
C LEU A 217 -2.32 2.86 -22.18
N ASN A 218 -3.51 2.35 -21.84
CA ASN A 218 -4.74 2.55 -22.61
C ASN A 218 -5.56 3.77 -22.18
N GLU A 219 -5.15 4.46 -21.11
CA GLU A 219 -5.83 5.63 -20.55
C GLU A 219 -4.82 6.75 -20.20
N PRO A 220 -3.95 7.16 -21.14
CA PRO A 220 -2.87 8.10 -20.87
C PRO A 220 -3.38 9.51 -20.50
N GLU A 221 -4.63 9.85 -20.83
CA GLU A 221 -5.28 11.12 -20.50
C GLU A 221 -5.77 11.19 -19.05
N LYS A 222 -5.89 10.04 -18.36
CA LYS A 222 -6.44 10.00 -17.00
C LYS A 222 -5.36 10.27 -15.96
N ARG A 223 -5.68 11.12 -14.98
CA ARG A 223 -4.79 11.40 -13.85
C ARG A 223 -4.73 10.19 -12.91
N TRP A 224 -3.53 9.78 -12.54
CA TRP A 224 -3.35 8.75 -11.51
C TRP A 224 -3.74 9.25 -10.13
N VAL A 225 -4.47 8.41 -9.39
CA VAL A 225 -4.74 8.57 -7.95
C VAL A 225 -4.23 7.34 -7.22
N LEU A 226 -3.27 7.57 -6.35
CA LEU A 226 -2.45 6.55 -5.71
C LEU A 226 -2.53 6.73 -4.21
N LYS A 227 -2.41 5.64 -3.44
CA LYS A 227 -2.46 5.70 -1.98
C LYS A 227 -1.52 4.69 -1.39
N ASN A 228 -0.73 5.08 -0.40
CA ASN A 228 0.13 4.16 0.33
C ASN A 228 0.73 4.84 1.57
N PRO A 229 0.93 4.13 2.69
CA PRO A 229 1.67 4.66 3.82
C PRO A 229 3.16 4.93 3.52
N SER A 230 3.80 4.19 2.59
CA SER A 230 5.23 4.42 2.27
C SER A 230 5.53 5.81 1.71
N HIS A 231 4.53 6.55 1.20
CA HIS A 231 4.74 7.95 0.78
C HIS A 231 5.14 8.86 1.95
N LEU A 232 4.87 8.49 3.21
CA LEU A 232 5.40 9.17 4.39
C LEU A 232 6.93 9.07 4.50
N PHE A 233 7.48 7.93 4.08
CA PHE A 233 8.88 7.58 4.31
C PHE A 233 9.79 7.94 3.14
N ALA A 234 9.22 8.04 1.93
CA ALA A 234 9.97 8.14 0.68
C ALA A 234 9.49 9.33 -0.18
N LEU A 235 9.14 10.44 0.48
CA LEU A 235 8.63 11.64 -0.19
C LEU A 235 9.65 12.25 -1.15
N ASP A 236 10.94 12.18 -0.81
CA ASP A 236 12.05 12.63 -1.63
C ASP A 236 12.13 11.84 -2.94
N ALA A 237 12.09 10.51 -2.86
CA ALA A 237 12.07 9.60 -4.00
C ALA A 237 10.80 9.76 -4.85
N LEU A 238 9.67 10.04 -4.21
CA LEU A 238 8.41 10.35 -4.87
C LEU A 238 8.57 11.61 -5.74
N PHE A 239 9.03 12.74 -5.18
CA PHE A 239 9.21 13.98 -5.96
C PHE A 239 10.36 13.88 -6.96
N ALA A 240 11.41 13.11 -6.69
CA ALA A 240 12.45 12.83 -7.68
C ALA A 240 11.90 12.10 -8.92
N THR A 241 10.87 11.27 -8.74
CA THR A 241 10.25 10.49 -9.81
C THR A 241 9.04 11.19 -10.45
N TYR A 242 8.29 11.94 -9.67
CA TYR A 242 7.08 12.69 -10.04
C TYR A 242 7.21 14.13 -9.56
N PRO A 243 8.01 14.97 -10.24
CA PRO A 243 8.29 16.34 -9.77
C PRO A 243 7.04 17.21 -9.64
N ASP A 244 6.00 16.89 -10.40
CA ASP A 244 4.73 17.60 -10.46
C ASP A 244 3.60 16.93 -9.64
N ALA A 245 3.94 15.95 -8.79
CA ALA A 245 3.00 15.24 -7.92
C ALA A 245 2.18 16.20 -7.03
N LEU A 246 0.98 15.74 -6.68
CA LEU A 246 0.04 16.41 -5.78
C LEU A 246 -0.19 15.49 -4.58
N VAL A 247 0.15 15.91 -3.38
CA VAL A 247 0.18 15.05 -2.19
C VAL A 247 -0.94 15.43 -1.23
N VAL A 248 -1.81 14.47 -0.90
CA VAL A 248 -2.85 14.61 0.11
C VAL A 248 -2.42 13.86 1.36
N GLN A 249 -2.22 14.58 2.46
CA GLN A 249 -1.92 13.97 3.77
C GLN A 249 -3.18 13.97 4.64
N CYS A 250 -3.61 12.78 5.07
CA CYS A 250 -4.73 12.64 5.99
C CYS A 250 -4.23 12.64 7.44
N HIS A 251 -4.90 13.43 8.28
CA HIS A 251 -4.52 13.69 9.67
C HIS A 251 -5.58 13.21 10.64
N ARG A 252 -5.14 12.57 11.72
CA ARG A 252 -5.96 12.24 12.90
C ARG A 252 -5.05 12.06 14.10
N PRO A 253 -5.42 12.54 15.30
CA PRO A 253 -4.58 12.38 16.50
C PRO A 253 -4.25 10.92 16.76
N ALA A 254 -2.95 10.59 16.82
CA ALA A 254 -2.43 9.23 16.84
C ALA A 254 -2.94 8.43 18.05
N GLU A 255 -3.14 9.07 19.20
CA GLU A 255 -3.68 8.46 20.41
C GLU A 255 -5.09 7.87 20.21
N THR A 256 -5.84 8.39 19.24
CA THR A 256 -7.20 7.92 18.94
C THR A 256 -7.24 6.71 18.00
N ILE A 257 -6.11 6.35 17.40
CA ILE A 257 -6.02 5.31 16.37
C ILE A 257 -4.92 4.27 16.61
N MET A 258 -3.92 4.56 17.44
CA MET A 258 -2.79 3.65 17.65
C MET A 258 -3.24 2.26 18.11
N ALA A 259 -4.17 2.16 19.07
CA ALA A 259 -4.72 0.87 19.48
C ALA A 259 -5.45 0.13 18.33
N SER A 260 -6.12 0.86 17.43
CA SER A 260 -6.77 0.28 16.25
C SER A 260 -5.77 -0.23 15.21
N MET A 261 -4.64 0.47 15.07
CA MET A 261 -3.55 0.08 14.18
C MET A 261 -2.86 -1.19 14.70
N CYS A 262 -2.56 -1.24 15.99
CA CYS A 262 -2.01 -2.43 16.63
C CYS A 262 -2.99 -3.62 16.58
N SER A 263 -4.28 -3.38 16.80
CA SER A 263 -5.33 -4.42 16.67
C SER A 263 -5.43 -4.98 15.26
N LEU A 264 -5.33 -4.12 14.24
CA LEU A 264 -5.26 -4.57 12.86
C LEU A 264 -4.06 -5.50 12.63
N ALA A 265 -2.85 -5.06 13.00
CA ALA A 265 -1.64 -5.87 12.85
C ALA A 265 -1.75 -7.21 13.60
N GLN A 266 -2.25 -7.21 14.84
CA GLN A 266 -2.39 -8.42 15.66
C GLN A 266 -3.34 -9.43 15.03
N HIS A 267 -4.51 -8.98 14.56
CA HIS A 267 -5.48 -9.90 13.95
C HIS A 267 -5.03 -10.39 12.57
N THR A 268 -4.38 -9.54 11.77
CA THR A 268 -3.85 -9.94 10.47
C THR A 268 -2.74 -10.99 10.61
N THR A 269 -1.93 -10.91 11.66
CA THR A 269 -0.74 -11.76 11.85
C THR A 269 -0.91 -12.84 12.90
N GLU A 270 -2.17 -13.12 13.30
CA GLU A 270 -2.47 -14.10 14.34
C GLU A 270 -1.89 -15.48 13.99
N GLY A 271 -1.08 -16.03 14.90
CA GLY A 271 -0.41 -17.31 14.73
C GLY A 271 0.81 -17.31 13.81
N TRP A 272 1.24 -16.17 13.26
CA TRP A 272 2.40 -16.11 12.36
C TRP A 272 3.73 -16.06 13.12
N SER A 273 3.76 -15.47 14.31
CA SER A 273 4.97 -15.30 15.12
C SER A 273 4.67 -15.61 16.58
N ASN A 274 5.68 -16.10 17.32
CA ASN A 274 5.59 -16.24 18.77
C ASN A 274 5.91 -14.92 19.50
N SER A 275 6.53 -13.94 18.83
CA SER A 275 7.03 -12.69 19.43
C SER A 275 6.24 -11.45 19.00
N PHE A 276 5.78 -11.37 17.74
CA PHE A 276 5.04 -10.21 17.22
C PHE A 276 3.59 -10.20 17.73
N SER A 277 3.41 -9.85 18.99
CA SER A 277 2.11 -9.77 19.67
C SER A 277 2.12 -8.71 20.78
N GLY A 278 0.95 -8.18 21.15
CA GLY A 278 0.75 -7.27 22.27
C GLY A 278 1.77 -6.12 22.32
N LYS A 279 2.62 -6.10 23.36
CA LYS A 279 3.61 -5.03 23.57
C LYS A 279 4.58 -4.83 22.40
N VAL A 280 5.02 -5.91 21.74
CA VAL A 280 5.96 -5.81 20.61
C VAL A 280 5.31 -5.07 19.44
N ILE A 281 4.05 -5.38 19.13
CA ILE A 281 3.28 -4.65 18.11
C ILE A 281 3.13 -3.17 18.50
N GLY A 282 2.89 -2.88 19.78
CA GLY A 282 2.80 -1.51 20.29
C GLY A 282 4.09 -0.73 20.09
N GLU A 283 5.23 -1.30 20.46
CA GLU A 283 6.56 -0.68 20.33
C GLU A 283 6.92 -0.45 18.85
N ASP A 284 6.75 -1.48 18.00
CA ASP A 284 7.05 -1.40 16.57
C ASP A 284 6.14 -0.39 15.85
N SER A 285 4.85 -0.36 16.19
CA SER A 285 3.90 0.61 15.62
C SER A 285 4.25 2.04 16.05
N LEU A 286 4.59 2.24 17.32
CA LEU A 286 4.97 3.55 17.84
C LEU A 286 6.22 4.08 17.11
N GLU A 287 7.23 3.25 16.93
CA GLU A 287 8.47 3.59 16.20
C GLU A 287 8.18 3.88 14.72
N THR A 288 7.56 2.94 14.02
CA THR A 288 7.33 2.99 12.56
C THR A 288 6.60 4.26 12.17
N TRP A 289 5.47 4.54 12.82
CA TRP A 289 4.58 5.62 12.39
C TRP A 289 5.06 7.00 12.82
N SER A 290 5.79 7.11 13.94
CA SER A 290 6.44 8.37 14.32
C SER A 290 7.58 8.70 13.36
N ARG A 291 8.42 7.73 13.01
CA ARG A 291 9.49 7.90 12.01
C ARG A 291 8.90 8.32 10.65
N GLY A 292 7.81 7.70 10.21
CA GLY A 292 7.13 8.08 8.97
C GLY A 292 6.70 9.55 8.93
N LEU A 293 6.05 10.06 9.97
CA LEU A 293 5.64 11.47 10.02
C LEU A 293 6.83 12.42 10.17
N GLU A 294 7.82 12.07 10.98
CA GLU A 294 9.06 12.85 11.13
C GLU A 294 9.76 13.06 9.77
N LEU A 295 9.95 11.97 9.02
CA LEU A 295 10.56 11.99 7.69
C LEU A 295 9.72 12.81 6.70
N PHE A 296 8.40 12.59 6.68
CA PHE A 296 7.50 13.32 5.79
C PHE A 296 7.54 14.82 6.06
N ASN A 297 7.45 15.26 7.32
CA ASN A 297 7.46 16.67 7.69
C ASN A 297 8.80 17.33 7.33
N ALA A 298 9.91 16.65 7.60
CA ALA A 298 11.25 17.14 7.28
C ALA A 298 11.47 17.30 5.76
N GLU A 299 10.97 16.36 4.97
CA GLU A 299 11.11 16.41 3.50
C GLU A 299 10.13 17.39 2.86
N ARG A 300 8.86 17.39 3.29
CA ARG A 300 7.81 18.29 2.79
C ARG A 300 8.22 19.76 2.87
N ALA A 301 8.96 20.17 3.90
CA ALA A 301 9.44 21.54 4.07
C ALA A 301 10.38 22.04 2.95
N LYS A 302 10.88 21.15 2.10
CA LYS A 302 11.78 21.45 0.98
C LYS A 302 11.05 21.63 -0.36
N HIS A 303 9.76 21.30 -0.42
CA HIS A 303 8.95 21.28 -1.64
C HIS A 303 7.93 22.42 -1.67
N ASP A 304 7.32 22.67 -2.84
CA ASP A 304 6.32 23.73 -3.00
C ASP A 304 5.06 23.40 -2.17
N PRO A 305 4.65 24.25 -1.21
CA PRO A 305 3.44 24.05 -0.42
C PRO A 305 2.17 23.89 -1.27
N ALA A 306 2.12 24.45 -2.49
CA ALA A 306 0.98 24.32 -3.40
C ALA A 306 0.77 22.87 -3.91
N GLN A 307 1.77 22.01 -3.77
CA GLN A 307 1.68 20.58 -4.11
C GLN A 307 1.11 19.74 -2.96
N PHE A 308 0.74 20.33 -1.82
CA PHE A 308 0.23 19.59 -0.66
C PHE A 308 -1.18 20.03 -0.26
N CYS A 309 -1.98 19.08 0.21
CA CYS A 309 -3.29 19.31 0.80
C CYS A 309 -3.44 18.49 2.08
N ASP A 310 -3.73 19.15 3.20
CA ASP A 310 -3.97 18.50 4.48
C ASP A 310 -5.47 18.25 4.67
N VAL A 311 -5.83 17.01 5.02
CA VAL A 311 -7.21 16.60 5.26
C VAL A 311 -7.35 16.17 6.71
N ASP A 312 -8.04 16.97 7.52
CA ASP A 312 -8.41 16.61 8.89
C ASP A 312 -9.54 15.56 8.87
N TYR A 313 -9.35 14.45 9.57
CA TYR A 313 -10.31 13.36 9.63
C TYR A 313 -11.68 13.79 10.16
N PHE A 314 -11.74 14.66 11.18
CA PHE A 314 -13.00 15.05 11.80
C PHE A 314 -13.81 16.01 10.93
N GLU A 315 -13.17 16.89 10.17
CA GLU A 315 -13.85 17.70 9.15
C GLU A 315 -14.26 16.84 7.95
N PHE A 316 -13.38 15.96 7.49
CA PHE A 316 -13.63 15.06 6.38
C PHE A 316 -14.89 14.20 6.56
N ILE A 317 -15.05 13.54 7.71
CA ILE A 317 -16.18 12.63 7.93
C ILE A 317 -17.54 13.34 8.01
N LYS A 318 -17.57 14.67 8.23
CA LYS A 318 -18.83 15.44 8.27
C LYS A 318 -19.42 15.59 6.87
N ASP A 319 -18.57 15.85 5.87
CA ASP A 319 -18.97 16.01 4.48
C ASP A 319 -17.83 15.55 3.54
N PRO A 320 -17.77 14.24 3.21
CA PRO A 320 -16.72 13.69 2.37
C PRO A 320 -16.68 14.27 0.96
N VAL A 321 -17.83 14.66 0.40
CA VAL A 321 -17.92 15.24 -0.95
C VAL A 321 -17.32 16.65 -0.95
N ALA A 322 -17.68 17.48 0.05
CA ALA A 322 -17.11 18.82 0.19
C ALA A 322 -15.60 18.79 0.49
N ALA A 323 -15.13 17.79 1.25
CA ALA A 323 -13.70 17.60 1.50
C ALA A 323 -12.93 17.32 0.19
N VAL A 324 -13.46 16.44 -0.67
CA VAL A 324 -12.88 16.17 -1.99
C VAL A 324 -12.92 17.41 -2.89
N GLU A 325 -14.02 18.16 -2.90
CA GLU A 325 -14.08 19.45 -3.61
C GLU A 325 -13.00 20.43 -3.11
N GLY A 326 -12.71 20.43 -1.81
CA GLY A 326 -11.62 21.20 -1.20
C GLY A 326 -10.23 20.81 -1.72
N ILE A 327 -9.98 19.51 -1.92
CA ILE A 327 -8.74 18.99 -2.52
C ILE A 327 -8.61 19.50 -3.96
N TYR A 328 -9.67 19.40 -4.76
CA TYR A 328 -9.69 19.87 -6.15
C TYR A 328 -9.36 21.36 -6.24
N ARG A 329 -10.01 22.17 -5.40
CA ARG A 329 -9.75 23.61 -5.30
C ARG A 329 -8.29 23.91 -4.94
N THR A 330 -7.71 23.18 -3.98
CA THR A 330 -6.32 23.35 -3.55
C THR A 330 -5.35 23.15 -4.70
N PHE A 331 -5.57 22.11 -5.51
CA PHE A 331 -4.68 21.79 -6.63
C PHE A 331 -5.05 22.48 -7.97
N GLY A 332 -6.08 23.32 -7.98
CA GLY A 332 -6.58 23.97 -9.19
C GLY A 332 -7.11 22.99 -10.23
N ILE A 333 -7.71 21.88 -9.78
CA ILE A 333 -8.37 20.89 -10.63
C ILE A 333 -9.85 21.27 -10.73
N GLU A 334 -10.38 21.32 -11.95
CA GLU A 334 -11.81 21.59 -12.17
C GLU A 334 -12.67 20.47 -11.57
N PHE A 335 -13.60 20.83 -10.68
CA PHE A 335 -14.57 19.91 -10.10
C PHE A 335 -15.86 19.90 -10.91
N THR A 336 -15.90 19.05 -11.95
CA THR A 336 -17.01 18.99 -12.91
C THR A 336 -18.27 18.36 -12.30
N ASP A 337 -19.42 18.59 -12.92
CA ASP A 337 -20.69 17.96 -12.51
C ASP A 337 -20.62 16.43 -12.56
N ALA A 338 -19.93 15.87 -13.58
CA ALA A 338 -19.72 14.43 -13.70
C ALA A 338 -18.87 13.86 -12.55
N ALA A 339 -17.80 14.56 -12.15
CA ALA A 339 -16.98 14.18 -11.01
C ALA A 339 -17.79 14.25 -9.71
N ARG A 340 -18.56 15.34 -9.50
CA ARG A 340 -19.42 15.50 -8.32
C ARG A 340 -20.43 14.37 -8.21
N GLN A 341 -21.09 14.01 -9.31
CA GLN A 341 -22.05 12.92 -9.34
C GLN A 341 -21.40 11.57 -8.99
N ALA A 342 -20.30 11.20 -9.65
CA ALA A 342 -19.63 9.92 -9.42
C ALA A 342 -19.08 9.79 -7.99
N ILE A 343 -18.52 10.86 -7.43
CA ILE A 343 -18.07 10.91 -6.03
C ILE A 343 -19.23 10.76 -5.06
N THR A 344 -20.35 11.43 -5.33
CA THR A 344 -21.56 11.32 -4.49
C THR A 344 -22.11 9.89 -4.53
N ASP A 345 -22.20 9.28 -5.71
CA ASP A 345 -22.68 7.91 -5.88
C ASP A 345 -21.76 6.90 -5.17
N SER A 346 -20.44 7.04 -5.34
CA SER A 346 -19.45 6.21 -4.63
C SER A 346 -19.57 6.36 -3.10
N HIS A 347 -19.79 7.58 -2.61
CA HIS A 347 -20.01 7.81 -1.18
C HIS A 347 -21.31 7.16 -0.68
N GLU A 348 -22.42 7.30 -1.40
CA GLU A 348 -23.70 6.69 -1.04
C GLU A 348 -23.66 5.16 -1.09
N GLU A 349 -22.93 4.59 -2.06
CA GLU A 349 -22.68 3.15 -2.14
C GLU A 349 -21.87 2.65 -0.94
N SER A 350 -20.83 3.39 -0.52
CA SER A 350 -20.00 3.01 0.63
C SER A 350 -20.77 2.93 1.97
N LYS A 351 -21.95 3.55 2.05
CA LYS A 351 -22.84 3.48 3.23
C LYS A 351 -23.67 2.19 3.25
N ARG A 352 -23.71 1.44 2.15
CA ARG A 352 -24.47 0.20 1.97
C ARG A 352 -23.56 -0.99 2.28
N GLY A 353 -24.13 -2.01 2.93
CA GLY A 353 -23.41 -3.23 3.30
C GLY A 353 -23.24 -3.41 4.81
N PRO A 354 -22.82 -4.62 5.25
CA PRO A 354 -22.57 -4.91 6.65
C PRO A 354 -21.41 -4.07 7.17
N ARG A 355 -21.58 -3.44 8.34
CA ARG A 355 -20.47 -2.79 9.03
C ARG A 355 -19.59 -3.86 9.67
N ALA A 356 -18.28 -3.69 9.56
CA ALA A 356 -17.33 -4.56 10.24
C ALA A 356 -17.67 -4.65 11.75
N PRO A 357 -17.58 -5.85 12.35
CA PRO A 357 -17.83 -6.03 13.77
C PRO A 357 -16.93 -5.11 14.59
N LYS A 358 -17.48 -4.55 15.68
CA LYS A 358 -16.69 -3.75 16.62
C LYS A 358 -15.84 -4.68 17.46
N HIS A 359 -14.53 -4.70 17.20
CA HIS A 359 -13.55 -5.27 18.12
C HIS A 359 -13.28 -4.26 19.23
N THR A 360 -13.23 -4.76 20.48
CA THR A 360 -12.82 -3.95 21.63
C THR A 360 -11.31 -4.10 21.80
N TYR A 361 -10.60 -2.99 21.77
CA TYR A 361 -9.16 -2.90 21.97
C TYR A 361 -8.83 -1.63 22.75
N SER A 362 -7.69 -1.63 23.43
CA SER A 362 -7.17 -0.51 24.21
C SER A 362 -5.67 -0.37 24.00
N LEU A 363 -5.10 0.82 24.30
CA LEU A 363 -3.65 1.02 24.25
C LEU A 363 -2.91 0.08 25.21
N SER A 364 -3.51 -0.23 26.36
CA SER A 364 -2.92 -1.13 27.37
C SER A 364 -2.73 -2.56 26.88
N ASP A 365 -3.55 -3.05 25.95
CA ASP A 365 -3.38 -4.38 25.33
C ASP A 365 -2.04 -4.48 24.57
N TYR A 366 -1.52 -3.33 24.14
CA TYR A 366 -0.27 -3.18 23.40
C TYR A 366 0.84 -2.54 24.23
N GLY A 367 0.69 -2.48 25.56
CA GLY A 367 1.70 -1.93 26.46
C GLY A 367 1.95 -0.43 26.29
N LEU A 368 0.98 0.31 25.75
CA LEU A 368 1.05 1.76 25.53
C LEU A 368 0.10 2.52 26.47
N THR A 369 0.42 3.78 26.76
CA THR A 369 -0.49 4.74 27.40
C THR A 369 -0.82 5.90 26.45
N ASP A 370 -1.91 6.60 26.73
CA ASP A 370 -2.32 7.80 25.98
C ASP A 370 -1.23 8.89 26.02
N GLU A 371 -0.60 9.09 27.18
CA GLU A 371 0.48 10.06 27.35
C GLU A 371 1.73 9.71 26.55
N GLN A 372 2.09 8.42 26.48
CA GLN A 372 3.22 7.96 25.68
C GLN A 372 2.99 8.23 24.19
N VAL A 373 1.79 7.93 23.68
CA VAL A 373 1.45 8.19 22.27
C VAL A 373 1.43 9.69 22.00
N LYS A 374 0.77 10.49 22.84
CA LYS A 374 0.74 11.96 22.68
C LYS A 374 2.13 12.59 22.69
N GLU A 375 3.00 12.16 23.61
CA GLU A 375 4.36 12.70 23.68
C GLU A 375 5.18 12.30 22.46
N ARG A 376 5.08 11.05 22.00
CA ARG A 376 5.82 10.57 20.83
C ARG A 376 5.37 11.25 19.52
N PHE A 377 4.09 11.57 19.40
CA PHE A 377 3.51 12.20 18.19
C PHE A 377 3.35 13.72 18.31
N LYS A 378 3.94 14.32 19.34
CA LYS A 378 3.81 15.76 19.58
C LYS A 378 4.47 16.58 18.47
N GLY A 379 3.63 17.29 17.70
CA GLY A 379 4.10 18.14 16.60
C GLY A 379 4.43 17.37 15.32
N LEU A 380 4.03 16.10 15.24
CA LEU A 380 4.10 15.28 14.03
C LEU A 380 2.84 15.36 13.19
#